data_AF-M2P6M0-F1
#
_entry.id   AF-M2P6M0-F1
#
_cell.length_a   1.000
_cell.length_b   1.000
_cell.length_c   1.000
_cell.angle_alpha   90.00
_cell.angle_beta   90.00
_cell.angle_gamma   90.00
#
_symmetry.space_group_name_H-M   'P 1'
#
loop_
_entity.id
_entity.type
_entity.pdbx_description
1 polymer ?
#
loop_
_entity_poly.entity_id
_entity_poly.type
_entity_poly.pdbx_seq_one_letter_code
_entity_poly.pdbx_strand_id
1 'polypeptide(L)'
;MHHCKLVDLYNKSQISEEDKKSINEKFTANGIMKKVFKSVKYGNLTLEDIKRRIESNRFEIILNTFINSKNGYSKFEQISYFAKEHQKRCRLLGFYVDKGRKTRSLGFNFNEHAAVSVDYIEFDFIPFAFSKGKEAIFVNNNSSIKNLIETNDKVKEYYDNIADKSASWNTIFYTYLKSSKFIRQDVEIILKRIDNDYYETVMIRKKAIEIFMKLTDGRIMTEWLSNLEKLLKIRIRITDNYYMDMTKIVTKSILNDILLDDTIESIFKQESTNREGKRWAFCISQLIRINIILYKYIMNLEENMVNEKGLRGAYASAKEVTSYFKSKKLTNKTNSYRQKLASCIVAKDYDRFIEIMLQLSSYTQMSFGFLHDLIKDFEGNKNLAYEFINSLGDYNQENSKKNQEEE
;
A
#
# COMPACT_ATOMS: atom_id res chain seq x y z
N MET A 1 -10.12 25.28 -12.82
CA MET A 1 -11.48 24.83 -13.24
C MET A 1 -11.68 25.09 -14.73
N HIS A 2 -12.65 24.44 -15.39
CA HIS A 2 -12.82 24.58 -16.86
C HIS A 2 -13.08 26.03 -17.30
N HIS A 3 -13.90 26.79 -16.57
CA HIS A 3 -14.20 28.18 -16.87
C HIS A 3 -12.97 29.10 -16.74
N CYS A 4 -12.06 28.87 -15.78
CA CYS A 4 -10.80 29.62 -15.69
C CYS A 4 -9.93 29.36 -16.92
N LYS A 5 -9.71 28.07 -17.26
CA LYS A 5 -8.92 27.68 -18.43
C LYS A 5 -9.48 28.23 -19.73
N LEU A 6 -10.80 28.33 -19.83
CA LEU A 6 -11.47 28.95 -20.98
C LEU A 6 -11.11 30.44 -21.10
N VAL A 7 -11.15 31.19 -20.00
CA VAL A 7 -10.74 32.60 -19.98
C VAL A 7 -9.24 32.74 -20.30
N ASP A 8 -8.39 31.88 -19.73
CA ASP A 8 -6.95 31.88 -20.01
C ASP A 8 -6.64 31.65 -21.50
N LEU A 9 -7.37 30.72 -22.14
CA LEU A 9 -7.22 30.45 -23.58
C LEU A 9 -7.64 31.63 -24.45
N TYR A 10 -8.70 32.34 -24.08
CA TYR A 10 -9.14 33.55 -24.80
C TYR A 10 -8.24 34.77 -24.55
N ASN A 11 -7.50 34.81 -23.44
CA ASN A 11 -6.56 35.88 -23.14
C ASN A 11 -5.22 35.74 -23.89
N LYS A 12 -4.99 34.64 -24.63
CA LYS A 12 -3.77 34.46 -25.42
C LYS A 12 -3.69 35.51 -26.53
N SER A 13 -2.50 36.09 -26.72
CA SER A 13 -2.22 37.07 -27.78
C SER A 13 -2.39 36.47 -29.19
N GLN A 14 -2.09 35.18 -29.36
CA GLN A 14 -2.33 34.43 -30.58
C GLN A 14 -3.02 33.11 -30.23
N ILE A 15 -4.16 32.85 -30.88
CA ILE A 15 -4.96 31.64 -30.70
C ILE A 15 -4.69 30.69 -31.87
N SER A 16 -4.05 29.56 -31.58
CA SER A 16 -3.79 28.49 -32.56
C SER A 16 -5.05 27.68 -32.89
N GLU A 17 -5.03 26.88 -33.95
CA GLU A 17 -6.12 25.93 -34.24
C GLU A 17 -6.34 24.91 -33.12
N GLU A 18 -5.26 24.50 -32.44
CA GLU A 18 -5.33 23.60 -31.29
C GLU A 18 -5.99 24.27 -30.07
N ASP A 19 -5.73 25.56 -29.87
CA ASP A 19 -6.43 26.36 -28.87
C ASP A 19 -7.93 26.49 -29.16
N LYS A 20 -8.31 26.70 -30.42
CA LYS A 20 -9.73 26.73 -30.84
C LYS A 20 -10.44 25.41 -30.52
N LYS A 21 -9.78 24.27 -30.77
CA LYS A 21 -10.28 22.94 -30.41
C LYS A 21 -10.45 22.81 -28.88
N SER A 22 -9.42 23.18 -28.13
CA SER A 22 -9.44 23.15 -26.66
C SER A 22 -10.53 24.03 -26.07
N ILE A 23 -10.77 25.22 -26.64
CA ILE A 23 -11.86 26.13 -26.27
C ILE A 23 -13.22 25.45 -26.43
N ASN A 24 -13.48 24.85 -27.60
CA ASN A 24 -14.74 24.14 -27.86
C ASN A 24 -14.95 22.97 -26.89
N GLU A 25 -13.89 22.24 -26.56
CA GLU A 25 -13.92 21.22 -25.51
C GLU A 25 -14.25 21.82 -24.14
N LYS A 26 -13.74 23.01 -23.79
CA LYS A 26 -14.04 23.65 -22.49
C LYS A 26 -15.49 24.12 -22.38
N PHE A 27 -16.10 24.62 -23.45
CA PHE A 27 -17.54 24.95 -23.44
C PHE A 27 -18.41 23.75 -23.12
N THR A 28 -17.95 22.54 -23.44
CA THR A 28 -18.73 21.30 -23.28
C THR A 28 -18.14 20.33 -22.26
N ALA A 29 -17.17 20.76 -21.45
CA ALA A 29 -16.35 19.88 -20.62
C ALA A 29 -17.13 19.11 -19.54
N ASN A 30 -18.20 19.70 -18.98
CA ASN A 30 -19.06 19.05 -18.01
C ASN A 30 -20.52 19.53 -18.19
N GLY A 31 -21.46 18.92 -17.45
CA GLY A 31 -22.89 19.23 -17.57
C GLY A 31 -23.23 20.70 -17.38
N ILE A 32 -22.62 21.38 -16.40
CA ILE A 32 -22.89 22.79 -16.14
C ILE A 32 -22.30 23.72 -17.21
N MET A 33 -21.09 23.44 -17.71
CA MET A 33 -20.52 24.21 -18.83
C MET A 33 -21.39 24.07 -20.09
N LYS A 34 -21.88 22.85 -20.41
CA LYS A 34 -22.83 22.61 -21.52
C LYS A 34 -24.13 23.38 -21.34
N LYS A 35 -24.64 23.50 -20.11
CA LYS A 35 -25.85 24.26 -19.79
C LYS A 35 -25.62 25.76 -19.97
N VAL A 36 -24.55 26.30 -19.38
CA VAL A 36 -24.23 27.73 -19.44
C VAL A 36 -23.88 28.16 -20.86
N PHE A 37 -23.07 27.41 -21.60
CA PHE A 37 -22.58 27.73 -22.95
C PHE A 37 -23.26 26.90 -24.05
N LYS A 38 -24.55 26.59 -23.86
CA LYS A 38 -25.33 25.79 -24.80
C LYS A 38 -25.20 26.35 -26.22
N SER A 39 -24.79 25.49 -27.16
CA SER A 39 -24.63 25.80 -28.58
C SER A 39 -23.59 26.90 -28.91
N VAL A 40 -22.73 27.28 -27.97
CA VAL A 40 -21.63 28.21 -28.22
C VAL A 40 -20.42 27.46 -28.77
N LYS A 41 -19.80 27.98 -29.82
CA LYS A 41 -18.49 27.55 -30.32
C LYS A 41 -17.52 28.73 -30.29
N TYR A 42 -16.25 28.45 -30.55
CA TYR A 42 -15.24 29.46 -30.76
C TYR A 42 -15.70 30.49 -31.81
N GLY A 43 -15.52 31.78 -31.50
CA GLY A 43 -15.91 32.90 -32.34
C GLY A 43 -17.37 33.36 -32.20
N ASN A 44 -18.26 32.58 -31.57
CA ASN A 44 -19.66 33.00 -31.38
C ASN A 44 -19.84 34.13 -30.35
N LEU A 45 -18.94 34.25 -29.38
CA LEU A 45 -19.00 35.24 -28.30
C LEU A 45 -17.64 35.92 -28.15
N THR A 46 -17.68 37.19 -27.75
CA THR A 46 -16.49 37.95 -27.35
C THR A 46 -15.97 37.47 -25.98
N LEU A 47 -14.72 37.80 -25.65
CA LEU A 47 -14.14 37.50 -24.35
C LEU A 47 -14.94 38.15 -23.22
N GLU A 48 -15.39 39.38 -23.41
CA GLU A 48 -16.22 40.13 -22.46
C GLU A 48 -17.55 39.43 -22.20
N ASP A 49 -18.21 38.92 -23.25
CA ASP A 49 -19.46 38.17 -23.10
C ASP A 49 -19.25 36.84 -22.37
N ILE A 50 -18.13 36.16 -22.63
CA ILE A 50 -17.75 34.94 -21.91
C ILE A 50 -17.51 35.23 -20.43
N LYS A 51 -16.73 36.27 -20.11
CA LYS A 51 -16.47 36.69 -18.72
C LYS A 51 -17.77 37.05 -18.00
N ARG A 52 -18.64 37.84 -18.64
CA ARG A 52 -19.95 38.22 -18.09
C ARG A 52 -20.80 36.99 -17.80
N ARG A 53 -20.88 36.05 -18.74
CA ARG A 53 -21.68 34.83 -18.59
C ARG A 53 -21.14 33.90 -17.51
N ILE A 54 -19.81 33.81 -17.37
CA ILE A 54 -19.18 33.09 -16.25
C ILE A 54 -19.55 33.76 -14.94
N GLU A 55 -19.42 35.08 -14.83
CA GLU A 55 -19.67 35.79 -13.58
C GLU A 55 -21.14 35.67 -13.15
N SER A 56 -22.09 35.84 -14.07
CA SER A 56 -23.52 35.65 -13.79
C SER A 56 -23.89 34.23 -13.37
N ASN A 57 -23.07 33.22 -13.67
CA ASN A 57 -23.31 31.81 -13.32
C ASN A 57 -22.22 31.26 -12.38
N ARG A 58 -21.40 32.12 -11.77
CA ARG A 58 -20.14 31.71 -11.11
C ARG A 58 -20.39 30.69 -10.03
N PHE A 59 -21.35 30.98 -9.15
CA PHE A 59 -21.72 30.09 -8.06
C PHE A 59 -22.21 28.73 -8.58
N GLU A 60 -23.13 28.71 -9.54
CA GLU A 60 -23.69 27.47 -10.09
C GLU A 60 -22.63 26.63 -10.80
N ILE A 61 -21.72 27.28 -11.56
CA ILE A 61 -20.58 26.63 -12.22
C ILE A 61 -19.67 25.98 -11.17
N ILE A 62 -19.31 26.71 -10.12
CA ILE A 62 -18.43 26.21 -9.07
C ILE A 62 -19.09 25.03 -8.36
N LEU A 63 -20.29 25.23 -7.84
CA LEU A 63 -21.03 24.24 -7.08
C LEU A 63 -21.22 22.94 -7.86
N ASN A 64 -21.78 23.01 -9.08
CA ASN A 64 -22.02 21.81 -9.89
C ASN A 64 -20.73 21.13 -10.35
N THR A 65 -19.65 21.88 -10.54
CA THR A 65 -18.35 21.28 -10.86
C THR A 65 -17.84 20.45 -9.69
N PHE A 66 -17.97 20.94 -8.45
CA PHE A 66 -17.50 20.23 -7.26
C PHE A 66 -18.41 19.06 -6.88
N ILE A 67 -19.73 19.25 -6.90
CA ILE A 67 -20.69 18.22 -6.50
C ILE A 67 -20.56 16.98 -7.40
N ASN A 68 -20.52 17.19 -8.71
CA ASN A 68 -20.51 16.10 -9.69
C ASN A 68 -19.12 15.49 -9.94
N SER A 69 -18.06 16.10 -9.41
CA SER A 69 -16.70 15.61 -9.59
C SER A 69 -16.48 14.31 -8.83
N LYS A 70 -15.96 13.27 -9.50
CA LYS A 70 -15.51 12.01 -8.87
C LYS A 70 -14.41 12.20 -7.82
N ASN A 71 -13.70 13.33 -7.86
CA ASN A 71 -12.72 13.72 -6.84
C ASN A 71 -13.32 14.68 -5.78
N GLY A 72 -14.62 15.01 -5.90
CA GLY A 72 -15.36 15.92 -5.04
C GLY A 72 -16.47 15.18 -4.28
N TYR A 73 -17.66 15.77 -4.16
CA TYR A 73 -18.74 15.21 -3.33
C TYR A 73 -19.26 13.87 -3.80
N SER A 74 -19.31 13.62 -5.12
CA SER A 74 -19.79 12.34 -5.64
C SER A 74 -18.95 11.14 -5.23
N LYS A 75 -17.77 11.38 -4.65
CA LYS A 75 -16.96 10.37 -4.00
C LYS A 75 -17.53 9.94 -2.64
N PHE A 76 -18.18 10.84 -1.91
CA PHE A 76 -18.58 10.65 -0.52
C PHE A 76 -20.09 10.48 -0.35
N GLU A 77 -20.88 11.13 -1.21
CA GLU A 77 -22.32 11.29 -1.03
C GLU A 77 -23.11 11.02 -2.31
N GLN A 78 -24.34 10.55 -2.11
CA GLN A 78 -25.32 10.45 -3.15
C GLN A 78 -25.83 11.86 -3.51
N ILE A 79 -25.32 12.40 -4.62
CA ILE A 79 -25.56 13.78 -5.11
C ILE A 79 -27.05 14.16 -5.11
N SER A 80 -27.95 13.21 -5.42
CA SER A 80 -29.39 13.47 -5.45
C SER A 80 -29.98 13.89 -4.10
N TYR A 81 -29.21 13.80 -3.01
CA TYR A 81 -29.58 14.22 -1.65
C TYR A 81 -28.71 15.32 -1.06
N PHE A 82 -27.73 15.83 -1.81
CA PHE A 82 -26.91 16.97 -1.38
C PHE A 82 -27.79 18.18 -1.05
N ALA A 83 -27.49 18.85 0.07
CA ALA A 83 -28.19 20.02 0.59
C ALA A 83 -29.71 19.83 0.82
N LYS A 84 -30.18 18.58 0.88
CA LYS A 84 -31.56 18.30 1.30
C LYS A 84 -31.64 18.24 2.81
N GLU A 85 -32.82 18.55 3.35
CA GLU A 85 -33.16 18.32 4.75
C GLU A 85 -33.06 16.83 5.12
N HIS A 86 -33.23 16.51 6.40
CA HIS A 86 -33.18 15.16 6.93
C HIS A 86 -33.95 14.16 6.05
N GLN A 87 -33.26 13.09 5.64
CA GLN A 87 -33.83 12.02 4.84
C GLN A 87 -34.06 10.77 5.67
N LYS A 88 -35.04 9.96 5.25
CA LYS A 88 -35.25 8.60 5.80
C LYS A 88 -34.08 7.64 5.58
N ARG A 89 -33.02 8.04 4.87
CA ARG A 89 -31.82 7.23 4.58
C ARG A 89 -30.59 8.12 4.55
N CYS A 90 -29.47 7.56 4.98
CA CYS A 90 -28.18 8.23 4.97
C CYS A 90 -27.77 8.63 3.54
N ARG A 91 -27.35 9.88 3.35
CA ARG A 91 -26.82 10.38 2.07
C ARG A 91 -25.41 9.90 1.73
N LEU A 92 -24.63 9.44 2.72
CA LEU A 92 -23.26 8.99 2.52
C LEU A 92 -23.21 7.70 1.69
N LEU A 93 -22.34 7.65 0.69
CA LEU A 93 -22.11 6.47 -0.12
C LEU A 93 -21.58 5.33 0.76
N GLY A 94 -22.15 4.13 0.56
CA GLY A 94 -21.86 2.95 1.37
C GLY A 94 -22.90 2.71 2.47
N PHE A 95 -23.55 3.79 2.92
CA PHE A 95 -24.73 3.74 3.78
C PHE A 95 -26.02 4.09 3.02
N TYR A 96 -25.88 4.72 1.85
CA TYR A 96 -26.99 5.01 0.94
C TYR A 96 -27.54 3.74 0.29
N VAL A 97 -28.86 3.69 0.13
CA VAL A 97 -29.56 2.53 -0.44
C VAL A 97 -30.67 3.01 -1.36
N ASP A 98 -30.73 2.42 -2.56
CA ASP A 98 -31.77 2.69 -3.54
C ASP A 98 -33.15 2.19 -3.06
N LYS A 99 -34.15 3.08 -3.11
CA LYS A 99 -35.53 2.83 -2.69
C LYS A 99 -36.26 1.84 -3.61
N GLY A 100 -35.86 1.71 -4.88
CA GLY A 100 -36.60 0.88 -5.83
C GLY A 100 -36.25 -0.61 -5.80
N ARG A 101 -35.10 -0.98 -5.23
CA ARG A 101 -34.50 -2.31 -5.48
C ARG A 101 -34.00 -3.05 -4.23
N LYS A 102 -33.68 -2.34 -3.15
CA LYS A 102 -32.85 -2.91 -2.06
C LYS A 102 -33.30 -2.53 -0.64
N THR A 103 -34.58 -2.18 -0.44
CA THR A 103 -35.05 -1.71 0.88
C THR A 103 -35.10 -2.82 1.91
N ARG A 104 -35.62 -3.99 1.52
CA ARG A 104 -35.75 -5.17 2.37
C ARG A 104 -34.40 -5.69 2.86
N SER A 105 -33.35 -5.63 2.05
CA SER A 105 -32.01 -6.13 2.40
C SER A 105 -31.31 -5.37 3.53
N LEU A 106 -31.87 -4.25 4.01
CA LEU A 106 -31.23 -3.42 5.03
C LEU A 106 -31.51 -3.85 6.45
N GLY A 107 -32.65 -4.48 6.69
CA GLY A 107 -33.02 -4.89 8.03
C GLY A 107 -32.85 -6.39 8.22
N PHE A 108 -32.70 -6.76 9.48
CA PHE A 108 -32.63 -8.16 9.89
C PHE A 108 -33.80 -8.96 9.31
N ASN A 109 -33.51 -10.17 8.81
CA ASN A 109 -34.48 -11.04 8.16
C ASN A 109 -35.25 -10.38 7.00
N PHE A 110 -34.57 -9.56 6.20
CA PHE A 110 -35.14 -8.84 5.06
C PHE A 110 -36.32 -7.92 5.41
N ASN A 111 -36.41 -7.46 6.66
CA ASN A 111 -37.48 -6.58 7.12
C ASN A 111 -37.00 -5.13 7.12
N GLU A 112 -37.48 -4.30 6.19
CA GLU A 112 -37.06 -2.90 6.10
C GLU A 112 -37.35 -2.07 7.36
N HIS A 113 -38.35 -2.46 8.15
CA HIS A 113 -38.68 -1.77 9.41
C HIS A 113 -37.67 -2.06 10.52
N ALA A 114 -36.85 -3.10 10.37
CA ALA A 114 -35.75 -3.40 11.28
C ALA A 114 -34.49 -2.55 10.98
N ALA A 115 -34.48 -1.80 9.87
CA ALA A 115 -33.36 -0.93 9.53
C ALA A 115 -33.54 0.45 10.15
N VAL A 116 -32.58 0.87 10.96
CA VAL A 116 -32.48 2.25 11.45
C VAL A 116 -31.39 2.96 10.65
N SER A 117 -31.72 4.10 10.07
CA SER A 117 -30.74 4.93 9.37
C SER A 117 -30.83 6.36 9.86
N VAL A 118 -29.67 6.99 9.97
CA VAL A 118 -29.51 8.37 10.41
C VAL A 118 -28.98 9.18 9.23
N ASP A 119 -29.55 10.37 9.03
CA ASP A 119 -29.14 11.32 8.01
C ASP A 119 -29.18 12.72 8.62
N TYR A 120 -28.18 13.54 8.29
CA TYR A 120 -28.07 14.91 8.75
C TYR A 120 -27.54 15.78 7.62
N ILE A 121 -27.97 17.04 7.54
CA ILE A 121 -27.45 17.96 6.51
C ILE A 121 -25.95 18.23 6.72
N GLU A 122 -25.50 18.15 7.96
CA GLU A 122 -24.11 18.25 8.38
C GLU A 122 -23.20 17.20 7.73
N PHE A 123 -23.76 16.09 7.24
CA PHE A 123 -22.99 15.10 6.50
C PHE A 123 -22.40 15.66 5.21
N ASP A 124 -23.01 16.69 4.62
CA ASP A 124 -22.45 17.43 3.47
C ASP A 124 -21.09 18.09 3.82
N PHE A 125 -20.73 18.22 5.11
CA PHE A 125 -19.44 18.74 5.52
C PHE A 125 -18.36 17.68 5.68
N ILE A 126 -18.72 16.39 5.72
CA ILE A 126 -17.77 15.27 5.86
C ILE A 126 -16.66 15.31 4.80
N PRO A 127 -16.94 15.56 3.50
CA PRO A 127 -15.90 15.63 2.48
C PRO A 127 -14.77 16.63 2.77
N PHE A 128 -15.02 17.69 3.54
CA PHE A 128 -14.00 18.68 3.90
C PHE A 128 -13.03 18.20 4.97
N ALA A 129 -13.41 17.21 5.78
CA ALA A 129 -12.55 16.62 6.79
C ALA A 129 -11.45 15.74 6.17
N PHE A 130 -11.67 15.23 4.96
CA PHE A 130 -10.77 14.29 4.30
C PHE A 130 -9.67 14.97 3.48
N SER A 131 -8.53 14.29 3.34
CA SER A 131 -7.49 14.66 2.39
C SER A 131 -7.98 14.56 0.93
N LYS A 132 -7.34 15.33 0.04
CA LYS A 132 -7.63 15.29 -1.40
C LYS A 132 -6.86 14.14 -2.04
N GLY A 133 -7.49 13.42 -2.98
CA GLY A 133 -6.80 12.40 -3.77
C GLY A 133 -7.71 11.26 -4.21
N LYS A 134 -7.12 10.28 -4.91
CA LYS A 134 -7.82 9.05 -5.30
C LYS A 134 -8.26 8.24 -4.08
N GLU A 135 -7.38 8.12 -3.10
CA GLU A 135 -7.66 7.61 -1.76
C GLU A 135 -7.65 8.81 -0.82
N ALA A 136 -8.83 9.17 -0.31
CA ALA A 136 -9.01 10.27 0.64
C ALA A 136 -8.89 9.70 2.05
N ILE A 137 -8.22 10.42 2.93
CA ILE A 137 -7.85 9.95 4.27
C ILE A 137 -8.39 10.93 5.30
N PHE A 138 -8.96 10.37 6.36
CA PHE A 138 -9.25 11.08 7.60
C PHE A 138 -8.64 10.31 8.76
N VAL A 139 -7.84 10.99 9.58
CA VAL A 139 -7.21 10.43 10.78
C VAL A 139 -8.04 10.82 11.98
N ASN A 140 -8.73 9.84 12.57
CA ASN A 140 -9.53 9.97 13.76
C ASN A 140 -8.74 9.55 15.00
N ASN A 141 -8.01 10.51 15.58
CA ASN A 141 -7.25 10.32 16.82
C ASN A 141 -8.00 10.77 18.08
N ASN A 142 -9.29 11.14 17.96
CA ASN A 142 -10.31 11.53 18.97
C ASN A 142 -9.85 11.95 20.39
N SER A 143 -8.72 12.66 20.51
CA SER A 143 -8.18 13.10 21.80
C SER A 143 -8.64 14.50 22.16
N SER A 144 -8.81 15.35 21.14
CA SER A 144 -9.49 16.64 21.21
C SER A 144 -9.78 17.13 19.80
N ILE A 145 -10.73 18.07 19.63
CA ILE A 145 -11.00 18.72 18.34
C ILE A 145 -9.74 19.40 17.80
N LYS A 146 -8.94 20.02 18.66
CA LYS A 146 -7.67 20.66 18.29
C LYS A 146 -6.68 19.65 17.69
N ASN A 147 -6.46 18.53 18.36
CA ASN A 147 -5.54 17.49 17.87
C ASN A 147 -6.04 16.85 16.57
N LEU A 148 -7.36 16.71 16.43
CA LEU A 148 -7.98 16.17 15.22
C LEU A 148 -7.73 17.09 14.02
N ILE A 149 -7.94 18.40 14.20
CA ILE A 149 -7.67 19.43 13.17
C ILE A 149 -6.18 19.44 12.84
N GLU A 150 -5.31 19.60 13.83
CA GLU A 150 -3.85 19.67 13.61
C GLU A 150 -3.29 18.43 12.90
N THR A 151 -3.82 17.25 13.20
CA THR A 151 -3.38 16.00 12.57
C THR A 151 -3.82 15.93 11.12
N ASN A 152 -5.09 16.24 10.82
CA ASN A 152 -5.60 16.19 9.46
C ASN A 152 -5.05 17.33 8.58
N ASP A 153 -4.78 18.50 9.15
CA ASP A 153 -4.10 19.60 8.44
C ASP A 153 -2.69 19.20 8.02
N LYS A 154 -1.91 18.57 8.91
CA LYS A 154 -0.58 18.06 8.56
C LYS A 154 -0.63 16.92 7.54
N VAL A 155 -1.60 16.01 7.64
CA VAL A 155 -1.81 14.96 6.63
C VAL A 155 -2.12 15.58 5.27
N LYS A 156 -2.95 16.63 5.25
CA LYS A 156 -3.31 17.36 4.04
C LYS A 156 -2.13 18.13 3.44
N GLU A 157 -1.38 18.86 4.26
CA GLU A 157 -0.15 19.55 3.85
C GLU A 157 0.85 18.56 3.23
N TYR A 158 1.05 17.42 3.90
CA TYR A 158 1.89 16.36 3.37
C TYR A 158 1.38 15.85 2.02
N TYR A 159 0.08 15.55 1.89
CA TYR A 159 -0.54 15.14 0.64
C TYR A 159 -0.35 16.14 -0.50
N ASP A 160 -0.52 17.43 -0.22
CA ASP A 160 -0.38 18.50 -1.21
C ASP A 160 1.07 18.63 -1.71
N ASN A 161 2.05 18.25 -0.88
CA ASN A 161 3.48 18.26 -1.18
C ASN A 161 4.01 16.98 -1.86
N ILE A 162 3.24 15.88 -1.90
CA ILE A 162 3.66 14.67 -2.61
C ILE A 162 3.53 14.88 -4.13
N ALA A 163 4.63 14.67 -4.85
CA ALA A 163 4.66 14.77 -6.31
C ALA A 163 3.68 13.77 -6.98
N ASP A 164 3.56 12.56 -6.43
CA ASP A 164 2.61 11.54 -6.88
C ASP A 164 1.31 11.54 -6.06
N LYS A 165 0.29 12.24 -6.55
CA LYS A 165 -1.06 12.27 -5.96
C LYS A 165 -1.83 10.93 -6.06
N SER A 166 -1.19 9.88 -6.57
CA SER A 166 -1.68 8.50 -6.54
C SER A 166 -1.05 7.65 -5.43
N ALA A 167 -0.22 8.25 -4.57
CA ALA A 167 0.34 7.59 -3.40
C ALA A 167 -0.76 6.95 -2.53
N SER A 168 -0.54 5.69 -2.13
CA SER A 168 -1.45 4.97 -1.25
C SER A 168 -1.28 5.41 0.20
N TRP A 169 -2.32 5.23 1.02
CA TRP A 169 -2.28 5.51 2.45
C TRP A 169 -1.10 4.82 3.14
N ASN A 170 -0.74 3.59 2.71
CA ASN A 170 0.40 2.86 3.26
C ASN A 170 1.72 3.63 3.05
N THR A 171 1.93 4.15 1.84
CA THR A 171 3.11 4.96 1.48
C THR A 171 3.17 6.23 2.31
N ILE A 172 2.02 6.85 2.48
CA ILE A 172 1.86 8.09 3.24
C ILE A 172 2.15 7.84 4.71
N PHE A 173 1.58 6.77 5.26
CA PHE A 173 1.76 6.38 6.64
C PHE A 173 3.23 6.08 6.97
N TYR A 174 3.93 5.31 6.13
CA TYR A 174 5.37 5.08 6.28
C TYR A 174 6.17 6.38 6.28
N THR A 175 5.87 7.29 5.35
CA THR A 175 6.62 8.55 5.24
C THR A 175 6.29 9.51 6.38
N TYR A 176 5.03 9.52 6.82
CA TYR A 176 4.53 10.40 7.87
C TYR A 176 4.99 9.95 9.27
N LEU A 177 5.14 8.64 9.49
CA LEU A 177 5.81 8.10 10.68
C LEU A 177 7.30 8.43 10.72
N LYS A 178 7.97 8.47 9.56
CA LYS A 178 9.38 8.90 9.46
C LYS A 178 9.55 10.37 9.86
N SER A 179 8.58 11.23 9.55
CA SER A 179 8.67 12.69 9.74
C SER A 179 8.01 13.20 11.02
N SER A 180 7.08 12.47 11.65
CA SER A 180 6.29 12.99 12.78
C SER A 180 6.05 11.98 13.90
N LYS A 181 6.10 12.45 15.15
CA LYS A 181 5.86 11.65 16.38
C LYS A 181 4.39 11.70 16.85
N PHE A 182 3.46 12.18 16.03
CA PHE A 182 2.16 12.67 16.51
C PHE A 182 1.13 11.58 16.86
N ILE A 183 1.31 10.36 16.35
CA ILE A 183 0.39 9.25 16.63
C ILE A 183 1.16 8.22 17.44
N ARG A 184 1.02 8.26 18.78
CA ARG A 184 1.59 7.27 19.72
C ARG A 184 0.51 6.50 20.49
N GLN A 185 -0.69 6.50 19.95
CA GLN A 185 -1.88 5.89 20.53
C GLN A 185 -2.65 5.16 19.43
N ASP A 186 -3.59 4.33 19.85
CA ASP A 186 -4.52 3.70 18.93
C ASP A 186 -5.26 4.80 18.15
N VAL A 187 -5.26 4.68 16.82
CA VAL A 187 -5.88 5.66 15.94
C VAL A 187 -6.71 4.95 14.89
N GLU A 188 -7.89 5.50 14.63
CA GLU A 188 -8.71 5.09 13.51
C GLU A 188 -8.32 5.92 12.28
N ILE A 189 -8.10 5.27 11.15
CA ILE A 189 -8.00 5.93 9.85
C ILE A 189 -9.19 5.52 9.01
N ILE A 190 -9.95 6.51 8.56
CA ILE A 190 -11.06 6.32 7.63
C ILE A 190 -10.58 6.68 6.23
N LEU A 191 -10.75 5.76 5.31
CA LEU A 191 -10.37 5.89 3.92
C LEU A 191 -11.62 5.94 3.06
N LYS A 192 -11.61 6.81 2.04
CA LYS A 192 -12.59 6.78 0.97
C LYS A 192 -11.89 6.76 -0.36
N ARG A 193 -12.15 5.72 -1.17
CA ARG A 193 -11.62 5.63 -2.53
C ARG A 193 -12.64 6.07 -3.57
N ILE A 194 -12.17 6.36 -4.79
CA ILE A 194 -13.02 6.77 -5.92
C ILE A 194 -13.65 5.57 -6.63
N ASP A 195 -12.95 4.44 -6.61
CA ASP A 195 -13.32 3.20 -7.27
C ASP A 195 -14.38 2.39 -6.51
N ASN A 196 -14.59 2.70 -5.23
CA ASN A 196 -15.50 1.95 -4.36
C ASN A 196 -16.58 2.86 -3.76
N ASP A 197 -17.79 2.34 -3.58
CA ASP A 197 -18.90 3.09 -2.99
C ASP A 197 -18.94 3.06 -1.47
N TYR A 198 -17.99 2.42 -0.79
CA TYR A 198 -17.96 2.28 0.68
C TYR A 198 -16.75 2.99 1.31
N TYR A 199 -16.85 3.26 2.60
CA TYR A 199 -15.74 3.72 3.44
C TYR A 199 -14.98 2.51 3.99
N GLU A 200 -13.66 2.62 4.06
CA GLU A 200 -12.80 1.61 4.65
C GLU A 200 -12.22 2.17 5.95
N THR A 201 -12.30 1.39 7.03
CA THR A 201 -11.70 1.76 8.31
C THR A 201 -10.46 0.92 8.57
N VAL A 202 -9.37 1.57 8.94
CA VAL A 202 -8.13 0.94 9.38
C VAL A 202 -7.86 1.35 10.82
N MET A 203 -7.89 0.38 11.73
CA MET A 203 -7.50 0.60 13.13
C MET A 203 -6.01 0.35 13.29
N ILE A 204 -5.27 1.40 13.65
CA ILE A 204 -3.83 1.33 13.88
C ILE A 204 -3.61 1.27 15.37
N ARG A 205 -3.13 0.11 15.84
CA ARG A 205 -2.83 -0.14 17.24
C ARG A 205 -1.46 0.43 17.61
N LYS A 206 -1.28 0.84 18.86
CA LYS A 206 -0.03 1.37 19.42
C LYS A 206 1.14 0.42 19.17
N LYS A 207 0.92 -0.89 19.32
CA LYS A 207 1.89 -1.93 18.99
C LYS A 207 2.36 -1.86 17.53
N ALA A 208 1.43 -1.71 16.58
CA ALA A 208 1.77 -1.56 15.17
C ALA A 208 2.63 -0.30 14.96
N ILE A 209 2.26 0.82 15.58
CA ILE A 209 3.04 2.08 15.55
C ILE A 209 4.46 1.85 16.06
N GLU A 210 4.62 1.16 17.19
CA GLU A 210 5.95 0.85 17.74
C GLU A 210 6.79 0.00 16.79
N ILE A 211 6.19 -1.01 16.15
CA ILE A 211 6.86 -1.80 15.10
C ILE A 211 7.29 -0.91 13.94
N PHE A 212 6.39 -0.07 13.41
CA PHE A 212 6.74 0.83 12.31
C PHE A 212 7.85 1.81 12.72
N MET A 213 7.80 2.39 13.92
CA MET A 213 8.85 3.24 14.46
C MET A 213 10.18 2.49 14.58
N LYS A 214 10.15 1.22 15.00
CA LYS A 214 11.35 0.38 15.06
C LYS A 214 11.92 0.10 13.66
N LEU A 215 11.07 -0.03 12.65
CA LEU A 215 11.50 -0.22 11.26
C LEU A 215 12.07 1.07 10.65
N THR A 216 11.60 2.24 11.06
CA THR A 216 11.96 3.54 10.49
C THR A 216 12.90 4.40 11.36
N ASP A 217 13.36 3.90 12.51
CA ASP A 217 14.23 4.64 13.42
C ASP A 217 15.53 5.05 12.70
N GLY A 218 15.71 6.35 12.51
CA GLY A 218 16.87 6.94 11.83
C GLY A 218 18.22 6.69 12.49
N ARG A 219 18.24 6.15 13.72
CA ARG A 219 19.46 5.67 14.39
C ARG A 219 19.89 4.28 13.89
N ILE A 220 19.02 3.58 13.16
CA ILE A 220 19.33 2.32 12.50
C ILE A 220 20.06 2.65 11.20
N MET A 221 21.13 1.90 10.92
CA MET A 221 22.04 2.08 9.77
C MET A 221 21.34 2.62 8.52
N THR A 222 21.88 3.67 7.89
CA THR A 222 21.35 4.28 6.65
C THR A 222 21.06 3.26 5.55
N GLU A 223 21.87 2.19 5.50
CA GLU A 223 21.69 1.06 4.60
C GLU A 223 20.37 0.30 4.82
N TRP A 224 19.97 0.07 6.07
CA TRP A 224 18.70 -0.60 6.40
C TRP A 224 17.51 0.18 5.85
N LEU A 225 17.47 1.49 6.13
CA LEU A 225 16.39 2.34 5.64
C LEU A 225 16.33 2.36 4.11
N SER A 226 17.50 2.44 3.45
CA SER A 226 17.56 2.36 1.98
C SER A 226 17.02 1.03 1.46
N ASN A 227 17.37 -0.09 2.10
CA ASN A 227 16.93 -1.41 1.69
C ASN A 227 15.43 -1.65 1.97
N LEU A 228 14.91 -1.13 3.08
CA LEU A 228 13.49 -1.12 3.38
C LEU A 228 12.71 -0.32 2.33
N GLU A 229 13.16 0.90 2.00
CA GLU A 229 12.54 1.72 0.95
C GLU A 229 12.58 1.03 -0.42
N LYS A 230 13.66 0.32 -0.75
CA LYS A 230 13.74 -0.52 -1.95
C LYS A 230 12.74 -1.67 -1.90
N LEU A 231 12.66 -2.42 -0.80
CA LEU A 231 11.73 -3.53 -0.63
C LEU A 231 10.29 -3.09 -0.83
N LEU A 232 9.88 -2.00 -0.17
CA LEU A 232 8.50 -1.52 -0.21
C LEU A 232 8.04 -1.16 -1.64
N LYS A 233 8.97 -0.73 -2.51
CA LYS A 233 8.69 -0.43 -3.93
C LYS A 233 8.56 -1.68 -4.81
N ILE A 234 8.88 -2.87 -4.30
CA ILE A 234 8.84 -4.11 -5.08
C ILE A 234 7.40 -4.56 -5.29
N ARG A 235 7.06 -4.83 -6.55
CA ARG A 235 5.85 -5.53 -6.97
C ARG A 235 6.25 -6.78 -7.74
N ILE A 236 5.77 -7.92 -7.28
CA ILE A 236 6.06 -9.23 -7.86
C ILE A 236 4.79 -9.73 -8.55
N ARG A 237 4.88 -10.04 -9.85
CA ARG A 237 3.77 -10.60 -10.60
C ARG A 237 3.61 -12.07 -10.25
N ILE A 238 2.43 -12.47 -9.80
CA ILE A 238 2.11 -13.88 -9.51
C ILE A 238 1.24 -14.45 -10.64
N THR A 239 0.24 -13.69 -11.08
CA THR A 239 -0.59 -14.01 -12.25
C THR A 239 -0.80 -12.74 -13.08
N ASP A 240 -1.51 -12.86 -14.22
CA ASP A 240 -1.80 -11.69 -15.05
C ASP A 240 -2.58 -10.59 -14.33
N ASN A 241 -3.43 -10.99 -13.36
CA ASN A 241 -4.33 -10.09 -12.65
C ASN A 241 -3.93 -9.85 -11.18
N TYR A 242 -2.85 -10.47 -10.70
CA TYR A 242 -2.45 -10.37 -9.29
C TYR A 242 -0.96 -10.08 -9.15
N TYR A 243 -0.68 -8.98 -8.44
CA TYR A 243 0.65 -8.55 -8.04
C TYR A 243 0.75 -8.56 -6.51
N MET A 244 1.81 -9.20 -6.03
CA MET A 244 2.24 -9.15 -4.64
C MET A 244 2.96 -7.79 -4.42
N ASP A 245 2.24 -6.85 -3.81
CA ASP A 245 2.72 -5.49 -3.50
C ASP A 245 3.32 -5.47 -2.08
N MET A 246 4.65 -5.34 -1.99
CA MET A 246 5.37 -5.45 -0.72
C MET A 246 4.98 -4.35 0.28
N THR A 247 4.71 -3.13 -0.18
CA THR A 247 4.20 -2.07 0.72
C THR A 247 2.91 -2.53 1.38
N LYS A 248 1.94 -2.99 0.59
CA LYS A 248 0.64 -3.40 1.13
C LYS A 248 0.75 -4.61 2.05
N ILE A 249 1.58 -5.59 1.70
CA ILE A 249 1.72 -6.83 2.47
C ILE A 249 2.37 -6.56 3.81
N VAL A 250 3.50 -5.84 3.82
CA VAL A 250 4.19 -5.51 5.07
C VAL A 250 3.30 -4.65 5.95
N THR A 251 2.63 -3.62 5.40
CA THR A 251 1.70 -2.79 6.19
C THR A 251 0.55 -3.61 6.77
N LYS A 252 -0.13 -4.44 5.97
CA LYS A 252 -1.22 -5.28 6.47
C LYS A 252 -0.76 -6.28 7.51
N SER A 253 0.44 -6.84 7.35
CA SER A 253 1.00 -7.81 8.30
C SER A 253 1.22 -7.15 9.67
N ILE A 254 1.86 -5.98 9.68
CA ILE A 254 2.07 -5.22 10.92
C ILE A 254 0.75 -4.78 11.56
N LEU A 255 -0.21 -4.29 10.76
CA LEU A 255 -1.49 -3.79 11.28
C LEU A 255 -2.36 -4.90 11.89
N ASN A 256 -2.24 -6.13 11.40
CA ASN A 256 -3.07 -7.26 11.81
C ASN A 256 -2.35 -8.28 12.71
N ASP A 257 -1.13 -7.99 13.18
CA ASP A 257 -0.29 -8.95 13.92
C ASP A 257 -0.10 -10.29 13.18
N ILE A 258 0.12 -10.22 11.86
CA ILE A 258 0.37 -11.40 11.02
C ILE A 258 1.87 -11.50 10.74
N LEU A 259 2.44 -12.69 10.93
CA LEU A 259 3.83 -12.99 10.59
C LEU A 259 4.01 -13.07 9.07
N LEU A 260 5.21 -12.78 8.57
CA LEU A 260 5.51 -12.79 7.14
C LEU A 260 5.85 -14.17 6.59
N ASP A 261 5.70 -15.23 7.39
CA ASP A 261 6.03 -16.62 7.04
C ASP A 261 5.38 -17.04 5.72
N ASP A 262 4.05 -16.94 5.62
CA ASP A 262 3.31 -17.30 4.40
C ASP A 262 3.79 -16.50 3.16
N THR A 263 4.21 -15.24 3.35
CA THR A 263 4.74 -14.41 2.27
C THR A 263 6.12 -14.90 1.82
N ILE A 264 7.00 -15.20 2.77
CA ILE A 264 8.35 -15.72 2.51
C ILE A 264 8.26 -17.09 1.83
N GLU A 265 7.40 -17.99 2.32
CA GLU A 265 7.17 -19.32 1.76
C GLU A 265 6.56 -19.24 0.35
N SER A 266 5.61 -18.32 0.13
CA SER A 266 5.06 -18.05 -1.19
C SER A 266 6.13 -17.59 -2.18
N ILE A 267 7.07 -16.77 -1.73
CA ILE A 267 8.20 -16.32 -2.55
C ILE A 267 9.14 -17.50 -2.88
N PHE A 268 9.49 -18.34 -1.91
CA PHE A 268 10.32 -19.54 -2.15
C PHE A 268 9.68 -20.47 -3.19
N LYS A 269 8.35 -20.64 -3.14
CA LYS A 269 7.61 -21.41 -4.14
C LYS A 269 7.76 -20.81 -5.54
N GLN A 270 7.68 -19.50 -5.69
CA GLN A 270 7.80 -18.82 -6.99
C GLN A 270 9.22 -18.83 -7.54
N GLU A 271 10.22 -18.73 -6.67
CA GLU A 271 11.62 -18.78 -7.06
C GLU A 271 12.00 -20.13 -7.69
N SER A 272 11.41 -21.24 -7.21
CA SER A 272 11.61 -22.56 -7.81
C SER A 272 11.17 -22.64 -9.29
N THR A 273 10.32 -21.70 -9.73
CA THR A 273 9.75 -21.67 -11.08
C THR A 273 10.31 -20.56 -11.99
N ASN A 274 11.03 -19.55 -11.46
CA ASN A 274 11.39 -18.33 -12.21
C ASN A 274 12.89 -17.95 -12.10
N ARG A 275 13.44 -17.31 -13.15
CA ARG A 275 14.87 -16.93 -13.26
C ARG A 275 15.28 -15.59 -12.60
N GLU A 276 14.45 -14.97 -11.74
CA GLU A 276 14.79 -13.67 -11.08
C GLU A 276 15.53 -13.84 -9.72
N GLY A 277 16.39 -14.85 -9.58
CA GLY A 277 16.91 -15.32 -8.28
C GLY A 277 17.50 -14.23 -7.37
N LYS A 278 18.25 -13.27 -7.92
CA LYS A 278 18.86 -12.17 -7.12
C LYS A 278 17.83 -11.23 -6.49
N ARG A 279 16.75 -10.94 -7.23
CA ARG A 279 15.67 -10.06 -6.75
C ARG A 279 14.89 -10.75 -5.63
N TRP A 280 14.57 -12.04 -5.80
CA TRP A 280 13.90 -12.83 -4.78
C TRP A 280 14.75 -12.96 -3.52
N ALA A 281 16.05 -13.24 -3.67
CA ALA A 281 16.96 -13.36 -2.53
C ALA A 281 17.05 -12.06 -1.71
N PHE A 282 17.09 -10.91 -2.41
CA PHE A 282 16.98 -9.60 -1.77
C PHE A 282 15.64 -9.45 -1.04
N CYS A 283 14.51 -9.72 -1.70
CA CYS A 283 13.18 -9.62 -1.08
C CYS A 283 13.09 -10.46 0.20
N ILE A 284 13.42 -11.75 0.11
CA ILE A 284 13.39 -12.68 1.24
C ILE A 284 14.27 -12.17 2.37
N SER A 285 15.51 -11.75 2.08
CA SER A 285 16.44 -11.25 3.12
C SER A 285 15.86 -10.07 3.91
N GLN A 286 15.17 -9.14 3.23
CA GLN A 286 14.58 -7.99 3.91
C GLN A 286 13.28 -8.38 4.64
N LEU A 287 12.48 -9.29 4.08
CA LEU A 287 11.29 -9.81 4.75
C LEU A 287 11.64 -10.57 6.03
N ILE A 288 12.68 -11.41 6.02
CA ILE A 288 13.18 -12.10 7.22
C ILE A 288 13.52 -11.06 8.31
N ARG A 289 14.27 -10.01 7.99
CA ARG A 289 14.63 -8.97 8.96
C ARG A 289 13.40 -8.28 9.57
N ILE A 290 12.37 -7.99 8.76
CA ILE A 290 11.11 -7.45 9.27
C ILE A 290 10.38 -8.49 10.13
N ASN A 291 10.34 -9.74 9.68
CA ASN A 291 9.65 -10.84 10.36
C ASN A 291 10.24 -11.10 11.74
N ILE A 292 11.55 -10.98 11.92
CA ILE A 292 12.18 -11.09 13.25
C ILE A 292 11.66 -10.02 14.22
N ILE A 293 11.47 -8.79 13.74
CA ILE A 293 10.87 -7.72 14.55
C ILE A 293 9.42 -8.10 14.88
N LEU A 294 8.67 -8.61 13.89
CA LEU A 294 7.30 -9.08 14.10
C LEU A 294 7.22 -10.20 15.14
N TYR A 295 8.07 -11.22 15.09
CA TYR A 295 8.15 -12.31 16.06
C TYR A 295 8.34 -11.76 17.49
N LYS A 296 9.27 -10.82 17.67
CA LYS A 296 9.54 -10.18 18.98
C LYS A 296 8.31 -9.49 19.55
N TYR A 297 7.59 -8.73 18.72
CA TYR A 297 6.41 -7.97 19.19
C TYR A 297 5.14 -8.83 19.26
N ILE A 298 4.95 -9.81 18.36
CA ILE A 298 3.71 -10.57 18.21
C ILE A 298 3.66 -11.76 19.16
N MET A 299 4.74 -12.53 19.22
CA MET A 299 4.76 -13.77 19.98
C MET A 299 5.21 -13.56 21.43
N ASN A 300 5.50 -12.31 21.85
CA ASN A 300 6.08 -11.98 23.16
C ASN A 300 7.27 -12.89 23.53
N LEU A 301 8.01 -13.35 22.52
CA LEU A 301 9.13 -14.26 22.72
C LEU A 301 10.13 -13.53 23.63
N GLU A 302 10.45 -14.16 24.76
CA GLU A 302 11.55 -13.72 25.61
C GLU A 302 12.79 -13.48 24.74
N GLU A 303 13.66 -12.54 25.14
CA GLU A 303 14.83 -12.03 24.41
C GLU A 303 15.74 -13.08 23.74
N ASN A 304 15.56 -14.36 24.06
CA ASN A 304 16.42 -15.47 23.68
C ASN A 304 15.99 -16.28 22.44
N MET A 305 14.78 -16.12 21.87
CA MET A 305 14.29 -17.03 20.79
C MET A 305 14.34 -16.53 19.34
N VAL A 306 14.91 -15.37 19.06
CA VAL A 306 15.51 -15.10 17.74
C VAL A 306 16.72 -14.22 17.97
N ASN A 307 17.79 -14.85 18.46
CA ASN A 307 19.01 -14.13 18.75
C ASN A 307 19.68 -13.76 17.41
N GLU A 308 20.08 -12.50 17.22
CA GLU A 308 20.84 -12.10 16.01
C GLU A 308 22.04 -13.01 15.76
N LYS A 309 22.58 -13.59 16.83
CA LYS A 309 23.63 -14.61 16.79
C LYS A 309 23.23 -15.88 16.03
N GLY A 310 22.01 -16.39 16.24
CA GLY A 310 21.50 -17.56 15.52
C GLY A 310 21.34 -17.28 14.03
N LEU A 311 20.82 -16.09 13.68
CA LEU A 311 20.68 -15.66 12.30
C LEU A 311 22.03 -15.50 11.60
N ARG A 312 23.00 -14.86 12.27
CA ARG A 312 24.39 -14.76 11.78
C ARG A 312 25.03 -16.14 11.63
N GLY A 313 24.74 -17.06 12.55
CA GLY A 313 25.16 -18.46 12.46
C GLY A 313 24.61 -19.16 11.23
N ALA A 314 23.29 -19.07 10.98
CA ALA A 314 22.63 -19.63 9.80
C ALA A 314 23.21 -19.05 8.50
N TYR A 315 23.39 -17.73 8.44
CA TYR A 315 24.04 -17.06 7.30
C TYR A 315 25.46 -17.57 7.06
N ALA A 316 26.29 -17.60 8.10
CA ALA A 316 27.69 -18.02 8.01
C ALA A 316 27.79 -19.49 7.56
N SER A 317 27.02 -20.38 8.19
CA SER A 317 26.95 -21.79 7.79
C SER A 317 26.56 -21.97 6.33
N ALA A 318 25.58 -21.22 5.82
CA ALA A 318 25.18 -21.28 4.41
C ALA A 318 26.29 -20.82 3.45
N LYS A 319 27.06 -19.78 3.83
CA LYS A 319 28.19 -19.29 3.03
C LYS A 319 29.38 -20.23 3.03
N GLU A 320 29.67 -20.85 4.16
CA GLU A 320 30.71 -21.86 4.24
C GLU A 320 30.35 -23.12 3.42
N VAL A 321 29.10 -23.59 3.49
CA VAL A 321 28.60 -24.67 2.62
C VAL A 321 28.71 -24.32 1.14
N THR A 322 28.33 -23.09 0.77
CA THR A 322 28.46 -22.58 -0.60
C THR A 322 29.93 -22.59 -1.05
N SER A 323 30.83 -22.14 -0.18
CA SER A 323 32.28 -22.10 -0.43
C SER A 323 32.89 -23.50 -0.56
N TYR A 324 32.46 -24.45 0.27
CA TYR A 324 32.86 -25.85 0.19
C TYR A 324 32.45 -26.50 -1.14
N PHE A 325 31.21 -26.31 -1.58
CA PHE A 325 30.78 -26.84 -2.88
C PHE A 325 31.50 -26.16 -4.04
N LYS A 326 31.79 -24.85 -3.93
CA LYS A 326 32.54 -24.11 -4.95
C LYS A 326 33.98 -24.61 -5.08
N SER A 327 34.70 -24.81 -3.96
CA SER A 327 36.07 -25.33 -3.98
C SER A 327 36.15 -26.74 -4.58
N LYS A 328 35.10 -27.55 -4.40
CA LYS A 328 34.96 -28.89 -5.00
C LYS A 328 34.36 -28.91 -6.40
N LYS A 329 34.09 -27.75 -7.04
CA LYS A 329 33.42 -27.63 -8.36
C LYS A 329 32.03 -28.30 -8.42
N LEU A 330 31.30 -28.33 -7.30
CA LEU A 330 29.97 -28.93 -7.13
C LEU A 330 28.86 -27.87 -6.96
N THR A 331 28.93 -26.77 -7.70
CA THR A 331 27.99 -25.63 -7.57
C THR A 331 26.52 -26.03 -7.77
N ASN A 332 26.24 -27.02 -8.62
CA ASN A 332 24.89 -27.57 -8.81
C ASN A 332 24.30 -28.19 -7.54
N LYS A 333 25.13 -28.73 -6.64
CA LYS A 333 24.65 -29.29 -5.37
C LYS A 333 24.09 -28.21 -4.46
N THR A 334 24.66 -27.01 -4.44
CA THR A 334 24.14 -25.88 -3.66
C THR A 334 22.70 -25.57 -4.03
N ASN A 335 22.42 -25.43 -5.34
CA ASN A 335 21.07 -25.17 -5.83
C ASN A 335 20.12 -26.36 -5.56
N SER A 336 20.60 -27.59 -5.69
CA SER A 336 19.80 -28.79 -5.40
C SER A 336 19.39 -28.87 -3.92
N TYR A 337 20.32 -28.67 -2.99
CA TYR A 337 20.00 -28.63 -1.55
C TYR A 337 19.06 -27.49 -1.22
N ARG A 338 19.30 -26.30 -1.78
CA ARG A 338 18.43 -25.15 -1.61
C ARG A 338 16.99 -25.43 -2.04
N GLN A 339 16.80 -26.00 -3.23
CA GLN A 339 15.47 -26.35 -3.75
C GLN A 339 14.76 -27.40 -2.88
N LYS A 340 15.49 -28.43 -2.43
CA LYS A 340 14.92 -29.45 -1.53
C LYS A 340 14.46 -28.84 -0.21
N LEU A 341 15.32 -28.04 0.43
CA LEU A 341 15.02 -27.37 1.69
C LEU A 341 13.84 -26.40 1.55
N ALA A 342 13.82 -25.59 0.48
CA ALA A 342 12.70 -24.71 0.19
C ALA A 342 11.39 -25.48 -0.03
N SER A 343 11.44 -26.64 -0.70
CA SER A 343 10.26 -27.48 -0.92
C SER A 343 9.71 -28.05 0.39
N CYS A 344 10.57 -28.49 1.31
CA CYS A 344 10.17 -28.93 2.65
C CYS A 344 9.44 -27.83 3.42
N ILE A 345 9.97 -26.60 3.39
CA ILE A 345 9.34 -25.43 4.01
C ILE A 345 7.94 -25.19 3.43
N VAL A 346 7.81 -25.15 2.10
CA VAL A 346 6.51 -24.91 1.43
C VAL A 346 5.50 -26.04 1.71
N ALA A 347 5.97 -27.27 1.87
CA ALA A 347 5.15 -28.43 2.22
C ALA A 347 4.87 -28.55 3.73
N LYS A 348 5.48 -27.71 4.57
CA LYS A 348 5.48 -27.80 6.05
C LYS A 348 6.00 -29.15 6.58
N ASP A 349 6.94 -29.75 5.86
CA ASP A 349 7.59 -31.00 6.24
C ASP A 349 8.93 -30.70 6.93
N TYR A 350 8.84 -30.32 8.21
CA TYR A 350 9.98 -29.87 9.00
C TYR A 350 10.90 -31.01 9.41
N ASP A 351 10.37 -32.21 9.67
CA ASP A 351 11.19 -33.39 9.96
C ASP A 351 12.12 -33.69 8.79
N ARG A 352 11.57 -33.67 7.56
CA ARG A 352 12.38 -33.86 6.35
C ARG A 352 13.41 -32.75 6.15
N PHE A 353 13.08 -31.51 6.52
CA PHE A 353 14.05 -30.41 6.50
C PHE A 353 15.25 -30.73 7.41
N ILE A 354 15.00 -31.14 8.66
CA ILE A 354 16.04 -31.50 9.62
C ILE A 354 16.89 -32.68 9.12
N GLU A 355 16.26 -33.72 8.57
CA GLU A 355 16.98 -34.86 7.98
C GLU A 355 17.96 -34.42 6.87
N ILE A 356 17.50 -33.58 5.95
CA ILE A 356 18.34 -33.06 4.85
C ILE A 356 19.50 -32.23 5.40
N MET A 357 19.26 -31.42 6.45
CA MET A 357 20.29 -30.62 7.11
C MET A 357 21.35 -31.49 7.79
N LEU A 358 20.95 -32.60 8.45
CA LEU A 358 21.89 -33.55 9.06
C LEU A 358 22.72 -34.29 7.99
N GLN A 359 22.09 -34.70 6.89
CA GLN A 359 22.79 -35.28 5.74
C GLN A 359 23.80 -34.30 5.14
N LEU A 360 23.40 -33.04 4.99
CA LEU A 360 24.27 -31.98 4.48
C LEU A 360 25.46 -31.75 5.42
N SER A 361 25.22 -31.68 6.73
CA SER A 361 26.25 -31.55 7.77
C SER A 361 27.28 -32.69 7.70
N SER A 362 26.82 -33.94 7.58
CA SER A 362 27.70 -35.10 7.40
C SER A 362 28.48 -35.06 6.08
N TYR A 363 27.84 -34.66 4.98
CA TYR A 363 28.50 -34.58 3.67
C TYR A 363 29.59 -33.49 3.61
N THR A 364 29.36 -32.35 4.24
CA THR A 364 30.31 -31.24 4.27
C THR A 364 31.29 -31.33 5.44
N GLN A 365 31.03 -32.21 6.42
CA GLN A 365 31.76 -32.32 7.69
C GLN A 365 31.72 -31.00 8.48
N MET A 366 30.56 -30.35 8.48
CA MET A 366 30.34 -29.04 9.10
C MET A 366 29.26 -29.10 10.17
N SER A 367 29.49 -28.43 11.29
CA SER A 367 28.49 -28.31 12.36
C SER A 367 27.60 -27.08 12.16
N PHE A 368 26.28 -27.25 12.27
CA PHE A 368 25.30 -26.18 12.13
C PHE A 368 24.69 -25.87 13.50
N GLY A 369 25.31 -24.95 14.25
CA GLY A 369 24.88 -24.64 15.62
C GLY A 369 23.41 -24.19 15.74
N PHE A 370 22.90 -23.48 14.74
CA PHE A 370 21.50 -23.02 14.70
C PHE A 370 20.48 -24.17 14.51
N LEU A 371 20.93 -25.36 14.07
CA LEU A 371 20.04 -26.49 13.84
C LEU A 371 19.43 -27.01 15.14
N HIS A 372 20.15 -26.88 16.27
CA HIS A 372 19.62 -27.26 17.58
C HIS A 372 18.36 -26.47 17.96
N ASP A 373 18.31 -25.19 17.62
CA ASP A 373 17.14 -24.34 17.88
C ASP A 373 15.94 -24.78 17.03
N LEU A 374 16.17 -25.14 15.75
CA LEU A 374 15.15 -25.67 14.85
C LEU A 374 14.63 -27.05 15.28
N ILE A 375 15.49 -27.91 15.83
CA ILE A 375 15.08 -29.23 16.36
C ILE A 375 14.21 -29.06 17.59
N LYS A 376 14.53 -28.08 18.46
CA LYS A 376 13.78 -27.84 19.69
C LYS A 376 12.39 -27.24 19.41
N ASP A 377 12.33 -26.23 18.54
CA ASP A 377 11.09 -25.56 18.16
C ASP A 377 11.25 -24.97 16.76
N PHE A 378 10.78 -25.69 15.74
CA PHE A 378 10.88 -25.24 14.36
C PHE A 378 10.01 -24.01 14.10
N GLU A 379 8.77 -24.00 14.60
CA GLU A 379 7.79 -22.94 14.39
C GLU A 379 8.28 -21.60 14.96
N GLY A 380 8.80 -21.60 16.19
CA GLY A 380 9.39 -20.41 16.80
C GLY A 380 10.67 -19.91 16.11
N ASN A 381 11.37 -20.78 15.37
CA ASN A 381 12.69 -20.51 14.80
C ASN A 381 12.74 -20.53 13.26
N LYS A 382 11.60 -20.48 12.57
CA LYS A 382 11.48 -20.51 11.10
C LYS A 382 12.43 -19.55 10.38
N ASN A 383 12.64 -18.37 10.94
CA ASN A 383 13.54 -17.35 10.38
C ASN A 383 14.99 -17.85 10.22
N LEU A 384 15.47 -18.80 11.06
CA LEU A 384 16.79 -19.41 10.91
C LEU A 384 16.85 -20.31 9.66
N ALA A 385 15.81 -21.11 9.43
CA ALA A 385 15.69 -21.94 8.23
C ALA A 385 15.60 -21.07 6.97
N TYR A 386 14.77 -20.02 6.99
CA TYR A 386 14.63 -19.08 5.88
C TYR A 386 15.97 -18.40 5.55
N GLU A 387 16.71 -17.95 6.56
CA GLU A 387 18.01 -17.29 6.36
C GLU A 387 19.05 -18.24 5.75
N PHE A 388 19.11 -19.48 6.25
CA PHE A 388 20.01 -20.49 5.69
C PHE A 388 19.70 -20.76 4.22
N ILE A 389 18.43 -21.05 3.87
CA ILE A 389 18.01 -21.31 2.48
C ILE A 389 18.29 -20.10 1.58
N ASN A 390 17.96 -18.90 2.06
CA ASN A 390 18.14 -17.68 1.28
C ASN A 390 19.63 -17.39 1.03
N SER A 391 20.49 -17.71 1.99
CA SER A 391 21.93 -17.43 1.92
C SER A 391 22.73 -18.52 1.20
N LEU A 392 22.14 -19.70 1.02
CA LEU A 392 22.72 -20.86 0.35
C LEU A 392 22.75 -20.63 -1.17
N GLY A 393 23.90 -20.25 -1.71
CA GLY A 393 24.07 -19.90 -3.13
C GLY A 393 24.85 -18.61 -3.38
N ASP A 394 25.32 -18.45 -4.63
CA ASP A 394 26.06 -17.28 -5.11
C ASP A 394 25.17 -16.47 -6.08
N TYR A 395 24.40 -15.50 -5.57
CA TYR A 395 23.61 -14.57 -6.40
C TYR A 395 24.46 -13.44 -7.04
N ASN A 396 25.78 -13.51 -6.91
CA ASN A 396 26.72 -12.49 -7.38
C ASN A 396 27.30 -12.78 -8.78
N GLN A 397 27.03 -13.94 -9.40
CA GLN A 397 27.75 -14.37 -10.62
C GLN A 397 27.08 -14.05 -11.98
N GLU A 398 25.86 -13.51 -12.04
CA GLU A 398 25.18 -13.34 -13.35
C GLU A 398 25.54 -12.07 -14.13
N ASN A 399 26.28 -11.11 -13.57
CA ASN A 399 26.63 -9.87 -14.29
C ASN A 399 27.99 -9.90 -15.01
N SER A 400 28.80 -10.94 -14.87
CA SER A 400 30.12 -10.99 -15.52
C SER A 400 30.13 -11.67 -16.89
N LYS A 401 29.00 -12.26 -17.34
CA LYS A 401 28.91 -12.95 -18.64
C LYS A 401 28.15 -12.17 -19.73
N LYS A 402 27.55 -11.02 -19.41
CA LYS A 402 26.83 -10.20 -20.41
C LYS A 402 27.64 -9.05 -21.01
N ASN A 403 28.86 -8.81 -20.52
CA ASN A 403 29.74 -7.74 -21.04
C ASN A 403 30.88 -8.27 -21.93
N GLN A 404 30.75 -9.47 -22.50
CA GLN A 404 31.78 -10.08 -23.36
C GLN A 404 31.26 -10.58 -24.72
N GLU A 405 30.00 -10.28 -25.08
CA GLU A 405 29.44 -10.63 -26.40
C GLU A 405 28.93 -9.40 -27.19
N GLU A 406 29.32 -8.19 -26.79
CA GLU A 406 29.10 -6.95 -27.56
C GLU A 406 30.38 -6.10 -27.61
N GLU A 407 31.47 -6.70 -28.13
CA GLU A 407 32.50 -6.00 -28.92
C GLU A 407 32.42 -6.56 -30.35
#